data_AF-B4PQ30-F1
#
_entry.id   AF-B4PQ30-F1
#
_cell.length_a   1.000
_cell.length_b   1.000
_cell.length_c   1.000
_cell.angle_alpha   90.00
_cell.angle_beta   90.00
_cell.angle_gamma   90.00
#
_symmetry.space_group_name_H-M   'P 1'
#
loop_
_entity.id
_entity.type
_entity.pdbx_description
1 polymer ?
#
loop_
_entity_poly.entity_id
_entity_poly.type
_entity_poly.pdbx_seq_one_letter_code
_entity_poly.pdbx_strand_id
1 'polypeptide(L)'
;MSSPIVTLLLVGICCLSFAQVARSECCTAREVVSYKMDRGDCQDVGGHGDYPLRCEVTICADGVAQVGTFCGQGSCNIFGCHCDGGCLFGEWSEDFARKNQKYGIHIVDVRRIPL
;
A
#
# COMPACT_ATOMS: atom_id res chain seq x y z
N MET A 1 -33.05 -3.31 27.95
CA MET A 1 -32.17 -3.96 28.95
C MET A 1 -31.05 -4.65 28.18
N SER A 2 -29.88 -4.03 28.08
CA SER A 2 -28.69 -4.68 27.51
C SER A 2 -28.27 -5.80 28.45
N SER A 3 -28.28 -7.04 27.96
CA SER A 3 -27.84 -8.18 28.76
C SER A 3 -26.33 -8.05 29.01
N PRO A 4 -25.86 -8.04 30.27
CA PRO A 4 -24.44 -7.89 30.58
C PRO A 4 -23.60 -9.01 29.94
N ILE A 5 -24.20 -10.18 29.72
CA ILE A 5 -23.59 -11.33 29.04
C ILE A 5 -23.31 -11.01 27.57
N VAL A 6 -24.26 -10.36 26.89
CA VAL A 6 -24.09 -9.96 25.47
C VAL A 6 -23.01 -8.90 25.34
N THR A 7 -22.97 -7.93 26.26
CA THR A 7 -21.92 -6.90 26.29
C THR A 7 -20.53 -7.52 26.52
N LEU A 8 -20.41 -8.45 27.47
CA LEU A 8 -19.16 -9.17 27.75
C LEU A 8 -18.68 -10.00 26.56
N LEU A 9 -19.60 -10.69 25.87
CA LEU A 9 -19.29 -11.45 24.66
C LEU A 9 -18.77 -10.54 23.54
N LEU A 10 -19.43 -9.41 23.29
CA LEU A 10 -18.99 -8.46 22.27
C LEU A 10 -17.62 -7.85 22.59
N VAL A 11 -17.37 -7.50 23.85
CA VAL A 11 -16.05 -7.01 24.30
C VAL A 11 -14.99 -8.09 24.12
N GLY A 12 -15.27 -9.34 24.52
CA GLY A 12 -14.35 -10.47 24.34
C GLY A 12 -14.02 -10.75 22.87
N ILE A 13 -15.03 -10.73 21.99
CA ILE A 13 -14.85 -10.90 20.54
C ILE A 13 -14.01 -9.77 19.97
N CYS A 14 -14.28 -8.51 20.35
CA CYS A 14 -13.44 -7.37 19.96
C CYS A 14 -12.00 -7.54 20.44
N CYS A 15 -11.76 -7.92 21.69
CA CYS A 15 -10.40 -8.12 22.20
C CYS A 15 -9.64 -9.22 21.44
N LEU A 16 -10.30 -10.32 21.08
CA LEU A 16 -9.68 -11.40 20.32
C LEU A 16 -9.34 -10.99 18.88
N SER A 17 -10.21 -10.23 18.21
CA SER A 17 -9.91 -9.73 16.87
C SER A 17 -8.73 -8.75 16.89
N PHE A 18 -8.63 -7.87 17.88
CA PHE A 18 -7.45 -7.01 18.07
C PHE A 18 -6.16 -7.81 18.35
N ALA A 19 -6.23 -8.88 19.15
CA ALA A 19 -5.05 -9.71 19.45
C ALA A 19 -4.54 -10.51 18.25
N GLN A 20 -5.42 -10.95 17.35
CA GLN A 20 -5.03 -11.61 16.10
C GLN A 20 -4.34 -10.62 15.14
N VAL A 21 -4.83 -9.37 15.06
CA VAL A 21 -4.21 -8.30 14.27
C VAL A 21 -2.77 -8.02 14.73
N ALA A 22 -2.49 -8.08 16.05
CA ALA A 22 -1.15 -7.85 16.59
C ALA A 22 -0.12 -8.94 16.21
N ARG A 23 -0.55 -10.11 15.71
CA ARG A 23 0.35 -11.21 15.30
C ARG A 23 0.35 -11.46 13.79
N SER A 24 -0.62 -10.94 13.06
CA SER A 24 -0.69 -11.10 11.61
C SER A 24 0.20 -10.08 10.90
N GLU A 25 0.89 -10.52 9.85
CA GLU A 25 1.49 -9.59 8.88
C GLU A 25 0.38 -8.74 8.23
N CYS A 26 0.58 -7.42 8.23
CA CYS A 26 -0.35 -6.45 7.66
C CYS A 26 0.33 -5.68 6.53
N CYS A 27 -0.35 -5.60 5.38
CA CYS A 27 0.17 -5.03 4.14
C CYS A 27 -0.39 -3.63 3.90
N THR A 28 -0.44 -2.83 4.96
CA THR A 28 -0.96 -1.46 4.94
C THR A 28 0.08 -0.43 4.46
N ALA A 29 1.36 -0.82 4.46
CA ALA A 29 2.46 0.02 4.04
C ALA A 29 2.48 0.25 2.52
N ARG A 30 2.64 1.51 2.12
CA ARG A 30 2.71 1.99 0.72
C ARG A 30 3.59 3.23 0.63
N GLU A 31 4.13 3.52 -0.54
CA GLU A 31 4.83 4.78 -0.81
C GLU A 31 4.03 5.65 -1.78
N VAL A 32 3.90 6.94 -1.45
CA VAL A 32 3.47 7.97 -2.39
C VAL A 32 4.72 8.61 -2.96
N VAL A 33 4.98 8.38 -4.24
CA VAL A 33 6.17 8.85 -4.95
C VAL A 33 5.77 10.01 -5.85
N SER A 34 6.38 11.18 -5.62
CA SER A 34 6.36 12.30 -6.56
C SER A 34 7.58 12.23 -7.46
N TYR A 35 7.38 12.30 -8.77
CA TYR A 35 8.45 12.11 -9.75
C TYR A 35 8.21 12.92 -11.04
N LYS A 36 9.27 13.02 -11.84
CA LYS A 36 9.26 13.53 -13.22
C LYS A 36 9.66 12.41 -14.18
N MET A 37 9.38 12.59 -15.46
CA MET A 37 9.65 11.62 -16.51
C MET A 37 10.27 12.31 -17.73
N ASP A 38 11.24 11.67 -18.38
CA ASP A 38 11.83 12.16 -19.64
C ASP A 38 10.96 11.83 -20.86
N ARG A 39 10.16 10.76 -20.78
CA ARG A 39 9.36 10.19 -21.88
C ARG A 39 8.06 9.59 -21.36
N GLY A 40 7.04 9.55 -22.22
CA GLY A 40 5.72 8.98 -21.90
C GLY A 40 4.85 9.92 -21.08
N ASP A 41 3.76 9.38 -20.53
CA ASP A 41 2.83 10.12 -19.66
C ASP A 41 2.76 9.46 -18.26
N CYS A 42 2.30 10.21 -17.24
CA CYS A 42 2.23 9.70 -15.86
C CYS A 42 1.43 8.37 -15.76
N GLN A 43 0.40 8.22 -16.60
CA GLN A 43 -0.49 7.06 -16.63
C GLN A 43 0.22 5.79 -17.13
N ASP A 44 1.28 5.91 -17.92
CA ASP A 44 2.03 4.76 -18.45
C ASP A 44 2.68 3.90 -17.37
N VAL A 45 2.91 4.51 -16.19
CA VAL A 45 3.52 3.85 -15.02
C VAL A 45 2.56 3.80 -13.83
N GLY A 46 1.25 3.97 -14.09
CA GLY A 46 0.19 3.91 -13.09
C GLY A 46 0.08 5.16 -12.20
N GLY A 47 0.74 6.26 -12.56
CA GLY A 47 0.62 7.54 -11.89
C GLY A 47 -0.45 8.45 -12.48
N HIS A 48 -0.56 9.64 -11.91
CA HIS A 48 -1.43 10.72 -12.34
C HIS A 48 -0.75 12.08 -12.10
N GLY A 49 -1.24 13.13 -12.76
CA GLY A 49 -0.69 14.49 -12.63
C GLY A 49 -0.53 15.19 -13.98
N ASP A 50 0.25 16.26 -13.97
CA ASP A 50 0.49 17.11 -15.14
C ASP A 50 1.89 16.83 -15.69
N TYR A 51 1.96 16.01 -16.74
CA TYR A 51 3.21 15.79 -17.49
C TYR A 51 3.65 17.09 -18.20
N PRO A 52 4.96 17.40 -18.28
CA PRO A 52 6.12 16.73 -17.67
C PRO A 52 6.49 17.27 -16.28
N LEU A 53 5.69 18.16 -15.71
CA LEU A 53 6.07 18.97 -14.56
C LEU A 53 6.05 18.16 -13.26
N ARG A 54 5.02 17.32 -13.06
CA ARG A 54 4.83 16.58 -11.81
C ARG A 54 3.86 15.40 -11.98
N CYS A 55 4.37 14.20 -11.77
CA CYS A 55 3.56 12.99 -11.60
C CYS A 55 3.58 12.54 -10.14
N GLU A 56 2.51 11.88 -9.71
CA GLU A 56 2.40 11.19 -8.42
C GLU A 56 1.88 9.76 -8.65
N VAL A 57 2.43 8.80 -7.91
CA VAL A 57 1.97 7.42 -7.91
C VAL A 57 1.99 6.87 -6.48
N THR A 58 1.01 6.04 -6.14
CA THR A 58 1.05 5.24 -4.92
C THR A 58 1.50 3.84 -5.29
N ILE A 59 2.58 3.35 -4.69
CA ILE A 59 3.18 2.04 -4.99
C ILE A 59 3.23 1.14 -3.75
N CYS A 60 3.32 -0.17 -4.01
CA CYS A 60 3.69 -1.17 -3.02
C CYS A 60 5.21 -1.38 -2.99
N ALA A 61 5.69 -2.25 -2.10
CA ALA A 61 7.14 -2.49 -1.93
C ALA A 61 7.81 -3.08 -3.18
N ASP A 62 7.05 -3.74 -4.05
CA ASP A 62 7.56 -4.23 -5.32
C ASP A 62 7.80 -3.12 -6.36
N GLY A 63 7.51 -1.86 -6.04
CA GLY A 63 7.71 -0.74 -6.97
C GLY A 63 6.68 -0.65 -8.09
N VAL A 64 5.52 -1.30 -7.93
CA VAL A 64 4.39 -1.22 -8.87
C VAL A 64 3.27 -0.39 -8.26
N ALA A 65 2.54 0.33 -9.11
CA ALA A 65 1.36 1.07 -8.71
C ALA A 65 0.37 0.18 -7.94
N GLN A 66 -0.07 0.65 -6.78
CA GLN A 66 -0.94 -0.09 -5.89
C GLN A 66 -2.27 -0.43 -6.59
N VAL A 67 -2.60 -1.73 -6.60
CA VAL A 67 -3.89 -2.22 -7.09
C VAL A 67 -4.76 -2.62 -5.90
N GLY A 68 -5.95 -2.04 -5.79
CA GLY A 68 -6.85 -2.26 -4.66
C GLY A 68 -6.51 -1.40 -3.43
N THR A 69 -6.88 -1.87 -2.24
CA THR A 69 -6.80 -1.07 -0.99
C THR A 69 -5.51 -1.30 -0.18
N PHE A 70 -4.87 -2.46 -0.33
CA PHE A 70 -3.68 -2.86 0.44
C PHE A 70 -2.64 -3.50 -0.48
N CYS A 71 -1.42 -3.65 0.03
CA CYS A 71 -0.27 -4.21 -0.71
C CYS A 71 -0.09 -5.71 -0.46
N GLY A 72 -1.19 -6.46 -0.40
CA GLY A 72 -1.17 -7.92 -0.32
C GLY A 72 -0.85 -8.55 -1.68
N GLN A 73 -0.23 -9.73 -1.69
CA GLN A 73 -0.11 -10.54 -2.90
C GLN A 73 -1.48 -11.02 -3.40
N GLY A 74 -2.42 -11.22 -2.48
CA GLY A 74 -3.82 -11.49 -2.75
C GLY A 74 -4.74 -10.68 -1.85
N SER A 75 -5.95 -11.19 -1.65
CA SER A 75 -6.97 -10.49 -0.88
C SER A 75 -6.62 -10.44 0.60
N CYS A 76 -6.86 -9.29 1.23
CA CYS A 76 -6.68 -9.06 2.65
C CYS A 76 -8.03 -8.93 3.35
N ASN A 77 -8.05 -9.07 4.67
CA ASN A 77 -9.20 -8.67 5.46
C ASN A 77 -9.38 -7.13 5.46
N ILE A 78 -10.46 -6.65 6.06
CA ILE A 78 -10.82 -5.22 6.09
C ILE A 78 -9.77 -4.32 6.76
N PHE A 79 -8.90 -4.88 7.60
CA PHE A 79 -7.83 -4.15 8.27
C PHE A 79 -6.52 -4.15 7.49
N GLY A 80 -6.47 -4.81 6.33
CA GLY A 80 -5.26 -4.95 5.52
C GLY A 80 -4.28 -5.97 6.07
N CYS A 81 -4.76 -6.89 6.90
CA CYS A 81 -3.97 -7.98 7.47
C CYS A 81 -4.47 -9.33 6.96
N HIS A 82 -3.70 -10.38 7.23
CA HIS A 82 -4.02 -11.74 6.79
C HIS A 82 -4.28 -11.78 5.28
N CYS A 83 -3.36 -11.17 4.52
CA CYS A 83 -3.43 -11.17 3.07
C CYS A 83 -3.03 -12.54 2.54
N ASP A 84 -3.77 -13.06 1.56
CA ASP A 84 -3.41 -14.29 0.87
C ASP A 84 -2.00 -14.15 0.28
N GLY A 85 -1.09 -15.04 0.66
CA GLY A 85 0.31 -14.99 0.23
C GLY A 85 1.19 -13.95 0.92
N GLY A 86 0.68 -13.18 1.88
CA GLY A 86 1.43 -12.12 2.57
C GLY A 86 1.51 -10.83 1.76
N CYS A 87 2.52 -10.00 2.03
CA CYS A 87 2.69 -8.70 1.38
C CYS A 87 3.48 -8.79 0.07
N LEU A 88 3.32 -7.79 -0.79
CA LEU A 88 4.26 -7.56 -1.89
C LEU A 88 5.60 -7.09 -1.32
N PHE A 89 6.70 -7.57 -1.88
CA PHE A 89 8.06 -7.31 -1.41
C PHE A 89 8.95 -6.71 -2.50
N GLY A 90 9.93 -5.91 -2.11
CA GLY A 90 10.91 -5.27 -2.99
C GLY A 90 11.53 -4.03 -2.33
N GLU A 91 12.24 -3.24 -3.14
CA GLU A 91 12.96 -2.02 -2.73
C GLU A 91 12.18 -0.73 -3.07
N TRP A 92 10.85 -0.81 -3.07
CA TRP A 92 9.94 0.34 -3.11
C TRP A 92 10.18 1.28 -4.31
N SER A 93 10.43 2.57 -4.04
CA SER A 93 10.71 3.58 -5.05
C SER A 93 11.98 3.31 -5.88
N GLU A 94 12.96 2.58 -5.35
CA GLU A 94 14.12 2.14 -6.16
C GLU A 94 13.68 1.13 -7.22
N ASP A 95 12.81 0.19 -6.86
CA ASP A 95 12.23 -0.77 -7.79
C ASP A 95 11.33 -0.09 -8.81
N PHE A 96 10.56 0.91 -8.40
CA PHE A 96 9.74 1.73 -9.30
C PHE A 96 10.60 2.42 -10.37
N ALA A 97 11.68 3.09 -9.98
CA ALA A 97 12.59 3.74 -10.93
C ALA A 97 13.27 2.71 -11.84
N ARG A 98 13.73 1.58 -11.29
CA ARG A 98 14.41 0.50 -12.05
C ARG A 98 13.50 -0.14 -13.08
N LYS A 99 12.27 -0.52 -12.70
CA LYS A 99 11.29 -1.14 -13.60
C LYS A 99 10.86 -0.19 -14.72
N ASN A 100 10.83 1.11 -14.45
CA ASN A 100 10.39 2.15 -15.37
C ASN A 100 11.53 2.93 -16.03
N GLN A 101 12.77 2.41 -16.01
CA GLN A 101 13.96 3.08 -16.57
C GLN A 101 13.79 3.57 -18.02
N LYS A 102 12.97 2.88 -18.83
CA LYS A 102 12.69 3.29 -20.23
C LYS A 102 11.99 4.66 -20.31
N TYR A 103 11.33 5.11 -19.26
CA TYR A 103 10.67 6.42 -19.19
C TYR A 103 11.55 7.53 -18.60
N GLY A 104 12.73 7.19 -18.06
CA GLY A 104 13.62 8.16 -17.42
C GLY A 104 12.98 8.79 -16.18
N ILE A 105 12.73 7.98 -15.15
CA ILE A 105 12.10 8.42 -13.91
C ILE A 105 13.11 9.22 -13.06
N HIS A 106 12.71 10.43 -12.65
CA HIS A 106 13.44 11.27 -11.70
C HIS A 106 12.59 11.46 -10.45
N ILE A 107 12.95 10.76 -9.37
CA ILE A 107 12.23 10.86 -8.09
C ILE A 107 12.50 12.24 -7.47
N VAL A 108 11.43 12.90 -7.04
CA VAL A 108 11.47 14.22 -6.40
C VAL A 108 11.24 14.12 -4.89
N ASP A 109 10.24 13.33 -4.49
CA ASP A 109 9.87 13.13 -3.09
C ASP A 109 9.24 11.75 -2.89
N VAL A 110 9.44 11.16 -1.71
CA VAL A 110 8.90 9.85 -1.34
C VAL A 110 8.34 9.92 0.08
N ARG A 111 7.08 9.53 0.23
CA ARG A 111 6.40 9.47 1.53
C ARG A 111 5.87 8.07 1.80
N ARG A 112 6.43 7.40 2.82
CA ARG A 112 5.97 6.08 3.27
C ARG A 112 4.82 6.22 4.27
N ILE A 113 3.77 5.41 4.10
CA ILE A 113 2.53 5.43 4.90
C ILE A 113 2.16 4.00 5.27
N PRO A 114 1.85 3.67 6.54
CA PRO A 114 2.01 4.53 7.72
C PRO A 114 3.50 4.77 8.04
N LEU A 115 3.78 5.85 8.78
CA LEU A 115 5.13 6.21 9.24
C LEU A 115 5.62 5.29 10.36
#